data_AF-A0A3D5HFB5-F1
#
_entry.id   AF-A0A3D5HFB5-F1
#
_cell.length_a   1.000
_cell.length_b   1.000
_cell.length_c   1.000
_cell.angle_alpha   90.00
_cell.angle_beta   90.00
_cell.angle_gamma   90.00
#
_symmetry.space_group_name_H-M   'P 1'
#
loop_
_entity.id
_entity.type
_entity.pdbx_description
1 polymer ?
#
loop_
_entity_poly.entity_id
_entity_poly.type
_entity_poly.pdbx_seq_one_letter_code
_entity_poly.pdbx_strand_id
1 'polypeptide(L)' 'MKIFLSRSFLWITFLLFLKSVFFAPAFAQTSSKVYHPNPVIGLVDGKPVTFEDVRNKKVNDLS' A
#
# COMPACT_ATOMS: atom_id res chain seq x y z
N MET A 1 -22.06 26.68 30.20
CA MET A 1 -20.80 26.12 29.62
C MET A 1 -20.96 24.76 28.93
N LYS A 2 -21.68 23.78 29.50
CA LYS A 2 -21.83 22.43 28.90
C LYS A 2 -22.36 22.41 27.45
N ILE A 3 -23.32 23.27 27.12
CA ILE A 3 -23.96 23.34 25.78
C ILE A 3 -23.03 23.95 24.70
N PHE A 4 -22.16 24.88 25.09
CA PHE A 4 -21.18 25.47 24.18
C PHE A 4 -20.05 24.48 23.89
N LEU A 5 -19.62 23.73 24.91
CA LEU A 5 -18.61 22.68 24.75
C LEU A 5 -19.13 21.55 23.87
N SER A 6 -20.39 21.13 24.03
CA SER A 6 -20.99 20.08 23.19
C SER A 6 -21.20 20.53 21.74
N ARG A 7 -21.59 21.79 21.50
CA ARG A 7 -21.67 22.35 20.13
C ARG A 7 -20.31 22.41 19.44
N SER A 8 -19.28 22.85 20.16
CA SER A 8 -17.92 22.91 19.62
C SER A 8 -17.37 21.52 19.33
N PHE A 9 -17.62 20.56 20.23
CA PHE A 9 -17.24 19.16 20.03
C PHE A 9 -17.91 18.53 18.80
N LEU A 10 -19.23 18.73 18.65
CA LEU A 10 -19.96 18.26 17.46
C LEU A 10 -19.38 18.85 16.18
N TRP A 11 -19.04 20.14 16.18
CA TRP A 11 -18.43 20.80 15.03
C TRP A 11 -17.06 20.21 14.66
N ILE A 12 -16.21 19.97 15.66
CA ILE A 12 -14.90 19.35 15.48
C ILE A 12 -15.05 17.94 14.91
N THR A 13 -15.93 17.12 15.47
CA THR A 13 -16.16 15.75 14.97
C THR A 13 -16.72 15.73 13.56
N PHE A 14 -17.61 16.66 13.22
CA PHE A 14 -18.16 16.79 11.88
C PHE A 14 -17.09 17.17 10.85
N LEU A 15 -16.24 18.15 11.18
CA LEU A 15 -15.12 18.54 10.33
C LEU A 15 -14.11 17.41 10.12
N LEU A 16 -13.77 16.67 11.18
CA LEU A 16 -12.89 15.51 11.10
C LEU A 16 -13.48 14.42 10.20
N PHE A 17 -14.79 14.14 10.33
CA PHE A 17 -15.49 13.20 9.48
C PHE A 17 -15.42 13.62 8.01
N LEU A 18 -15.74 14.88 7.69
CA LEU A 18 -15.70 15.40 6.33
C LEU A 18 -14.30 15.30 5.70
N LYS A 19 -13.26 15.57 6.49
CA LYS A 19 -11.86 15.40 6.06
C LYS A 19 -11.49 13.93 5.87
N SER A 20 -11.92 13.04 6.75
CA SER A 20 -11.65 11.60 6.59
C SER A 20 -12.26 11.05 5.31
N VAL A 21 -13.47 11.46 4.91
CA VAL A 21 -14.11 11.03 3.66
C VAL A 21 -13.35 11.56 2.44
N PHE A 22 -12.90 12.82 2.49
CA PHE A 22 -12.13 13.44 1.40
C PHE A 22 -10.75 12.81 1.21
N PHE A 23 -10.06 12.47 2.31
CA PHE A 23 -8.72 11.88 2.28
C PHE A 23 -8.70 10.34 2.31
N ALA A 24 -9.81 9.68 2.59
CA ALA A 24 -9.93 8.22 2.56
C ALA A 24 -9.40 7.60 1.26
N PRO A 25 -9.63 8.17 0.06
CA PRO A 25 -9.07 7.62 -1.18
C PRO A 25 -7.55 7.73 -1.29
N ALA A 26 -6.92 8.70 -0.62
CA ALA A 26 -5.46 8.86 -0.61
C ALA A 26 -4.77 7.81 0.28
N PHE A 27 -5.48 7.33 1.30
CA PHE A 27 -5.03 6.26 2.20
C PHE A 27 -5.60 4.89 1.86
N ALA A 28 -6.58 4.84 0.95
CA ALA A 28 -6.98 3.62 0.29
C ALA A 28 -5.78 3.21 -0.56
N GLN A 29 -4.87 2.45 0.05
CA GLN A 29 -3.91 1.63 -0.66
C GLN A 29 -4.74 0.89 -1.70
N THR A 30 -4.67 1.34 -2.94
CA THR A 30 -5.10 0.53 -4.05
C THR A 30 -4.16 -0.65 -3.98
N SER A 31 -4.63 -1.74 -3.36
CA SER A 31 -4.18 -3.08 -3.68
C SER A 31 -4.59 -3.27 -5.12
N SER A 32 -3.91 -2.53 -6.00
CA SER A 32 -4.02 -2.69 -7.41
C SER A 32 -3.53 -4.11 -7.56
N LYS A 33 -4.44 -5.00 -7.93
CA LYS A 33 -4.09 -6.23 -8.62
C LYS A 33 -3.45 -5.89 -9.98
N VAL A 34 -2.62 -4.86 -10.07
CA VAL A 34 -1.53 -4.82 -11.01
C VAL A 34 -0.66 -5.95 -10.52
N TYR A 35 -0.87 -7.13 -11.08
CA TYR A 35 0.14 -8.17 -11.12
C TYR A 35 1.44 -7.45 -11.42
N HIS A 36 2.28 -7.31 -10.40
CA HIS A 36 3.56 -6.66 -10.59
C HIS A 36 4.29 -7.59 -11.56
N PRO A 37 4.62 -7.15 -12.78
CA PRO A 37 5.42 -7.98 -13.67
C PRO A 37 6.64 -8.38 -12.86
N ASN A 38 6.91 -9.69 -12.84
CA ASN A 38 7.88 -10.33 -11.95
C ASN A 38 9.11 -9.43 -11.75
N PRO A 39 9.25 -8.81 -10.55
CA PRO A 39 10.16 -7.70 -10.38
C PRO A 39 11.59 -8.13 -10.67
N VAL A 40 12.32 -7.31 -11.42
CA VAL A 40 13.76 -7.51 -11.62
C VAL A 40 14.45 -7.20 -10.30
N ILE A 41 15.04 -8.22 -9.69
CA ILE A 41 15.74 -8.13 -8.40
C ILE A 41 17.17 -7.65 -8.54
N GLY A 42 17.74 -7.75 -9.74
CA GLY A 42 19.10 -7.35 -10.02
C GLY A 42 19.58 -7.80 -11.39
N LEU A 43 20.86 -7.55 -11.66
CA LEU A 43 21.56 -8.02 -12.86
C LEU A 43 22.60 -9.06 -12.46
N VAL A 44 22.63 -10.18 -13.18
CA VAL A 44 23.70 -11.20 -13.07
C VAL A 44 24.27 -11.39 -14.47
N ASP A 45 25.59 -11.20 -14.62
CA ASP A 45 26.30 -11.28 -15.92
C ASP A 45 25.67 -10.42 -17.03
N GLY A 46 25.14 -9.24 -16.65
CA GLY A 46 24.47 -8.32 -17.57
C GLY A 46 23.05 -8.71 -17.97
N LYS A 47 22.50 -9.82 -17.45
CA LYS A 47 21.11 -10.23 -17.67
C LYS A 47 20.21 -9.84 -16.48
N PRO A 48 18.99 -9.35 -16.73
CA PRO A 48 18.02 -9.11 -15.66
C PRO A 48 17.59 -10.43 -15.05
N VAL A 49 17.68 -10.50 -13.72
CA VAL A 49 17.23 -11.64 -12.92
C VAL A 49 15.98 -11.25 -12.17
N THR A 50 15.02 -12.17 -12.15
CA THR A 50 13.74 -11.98 -11.48
C THR A 50 13.57 -12.96 -10.30
N PHE A 51 12.53 -12.78 -9.50
CA PHE A 51 12.25 -13.68 -8.36
C PHE A 51 11.99 -15.12 -8.80
N GLU A 52 11.29 -15.29 -9.92
CA GLU A 52 11.04 -16.60 -10.52
C GLU A 52 12.34 -17.32 -10.91
N ASP A 53 13.31 -16.61 -11.50
CA ASP A 53 14.58 -17.19 -11.92
C ASP A 53 15.37 -17.74 -10.72
N VAL A 54 15.40 -16.99 -9.60
CA VAL A 54 16.07 -17.42 -8.36
C VAL A 54 15.33 -18.60 -7.73
N ARG A 55 14.00 -18.56 -7.70
CA ARG A 55 13.20 -19.67 -7.16
C ARG A 55 13.46 -20.96 -7.93
N ASN A 56 13.48 -20.89 -9.26
CA ASN A 56 13.66 -22.06 -10.12
C ASN A 56 15.10 -22.57 -10.10
N LYS A 57 16.11 -21.68 -9.99
CA LYS A 57 17.52 -22.10 -9.83
C LYS A 57 17.73 -22.95 -8.57
N LYS A 58 17.12 -22.58 -7.44
CA LYS A 58 17.26 -23.32 -6.18
C LYS A 58 16.68 -24.75 -6.25
N VAL A 59 15.74 -25.02 -7.15
CA VAL A 59 15.16 -26.36 -7.34
C VAL A 59 16.09 -27.25 -8.17
N ASN A 60 16.74 -26.70 -9.20
CA ASN A 60 17.67 -27.45 -10.05
C ASN A 60 19.00 -27.78 -9.37
N ASP A 61 19.49 -26.95 -8.45
CA ASP A 61 20.73 -27.22 -7.69
C ASP A 61 20.55 -28.33 -6.62
N LEU A 62 19.35 -28.89 -6.48
CA LEU A 62 19.00 -29.94 -5.50
C LEU A 62 18.75 -31.33 -6.12
N SER A 63 18.84 -31.50 -7.44
CA SER A 63 18.77 -32.80 -8.12
C SER A 63 20.16 -33.35 -8.44
#